data_AF-A0A226EFZ6-F1
#
_entry.id   AF-A0A226EFZ6-F1
#
_cell.length_a   1.000
_cell.length_b   1.000
_cell.length_c   1.000
_cell.angle_alpha   90.00
_cell.angle_beta   90.00
_cell.angle_gamma   90.00
#
_symmetry.space_group_name_H-M   'P 1'
#
loop_
_entity.id
_entity.type
_entity.pdbx_description
1 polymer ?
#
loop_
_entity_poly.entity_id
_entity_poly.type
_entity_poly.pdbx_seq_one_letter_code
_entity_poly.pdbx_strand_id
1 'polypeptide(L)'
;MAAKPLAKFTPPIIHDNETGWGPTGTPEQFQNMPYQPFAKSDRLGKIADWTGATYPDRRFQNKYTSQFGVGAGNQFAYFHDEDESSFQLVDTTKLQRPMYQRSRFRPNQRNMRMRNQNSRMQPQGMQQLKANKMKDRRFQNQRGRGRYDNKGQMKNREASVTVKADWKSVEEMDFPRLSKLYLPNVKEPEDLVKCGSMEFYDKSYDRVNVKNERPLQPVDRIFHTVTTSDDPIIRKLSKTVGNVYATDSILATLMCATRSNYSWDIVVQKIGEKLFFDKRDNTFDLLTVNETSNEPPVDDPEMLNTLALEATFVCNNFSQQALKTGEDRYKFEDPNPFIGEEEVEKMASVGYRYRKWDLDNGIVLVTRCQHDAVMQAVNGEMQYINVKALNEWDPRFSGGIEWRQKLDSQRGAVLANELRNNACKLAKWTVQSLLAGSDQMKFGYVSRVSVRDDSNHVILGTQQFKPTEFATQISLNMDNAWGVLRCVIDLCMKQPDGKYLILRDPNKPLIHLFDIPDNTFESEEEDTSDEDGG
;
A
#
# COMPACT_ATOMS: atom_id res chain seq x y z
N MET A 1 -8.87 -0.05 67.82
CA MET A 1 -7.44 0.15 67.51
C MET A 1 -6.92 -1.13 66.87
N ALA A 2 -6.69 -1.14 65.56
CA ALA A 2 -6.10 -2.31 64.88
C ALA A 2 -4.59 -2.34 65.15
N ALA A 3 -4.07 -3.49 65.55
CA ALA A 3 -2.64 -3.67 65.82
C ALA A 3 -1.82 -3.61 64.52
N LYS A 4 -0.75 -2.79 64.50
CA LYS A 4 0.18 -2.73 63.37
C LYS A 4 0.90 -4.08 63.21
N PRO A 5 1.05 -4.60 61.98
CA PRO A 5 1.76 -5.85 61.75
C PRO A 5 3.26 -5.69 62.07
N LEU A 6 3.80 -6.60 62.86
CA LEU A 6 5.23 -6.69 63.16
C LEU A 6 6.00 -7.16 61.92
N ALA A 7 7.19 -6.59 61.70
CA ALA A 7 8.06 -6.96 60.58
C ALA A 7 8.43 -8.45 60.66
N LYS A 8 8.25 -9.18 59.54
CA LYS A 8 8.52 -10.61 59.42
C LYS A 8 9.97 -10.83 58.98
N PHE A 9 10.75 -11.53 59.80
CA PHE A 9 12.08 -12.02 59.43
C PHE A 9 12.04 -13.54 59.25
N THR A 10 12.33 -14.00 58.04
CA THR A 10 12.47 -15.43 57.76
C THR A 10 13.97 -15.78 57.80
N PRO A 11 14.39 -16.78 58.60
CA PRO A 11 15.80 -17.15 58.68
C PRO A 11 16.30 -17.65 57.31
N PRO A 12 17.52 -17.24 56.88
CA PRO A 12 18.08 -17.72 55.63
C PRO A 12 18.43 -19.20 55.73
N ILE A 13 18.24 -19.92 54.63
CA ILE A 13 18.61 -21.33 54.53
C ILE A 13 20.12 -21.41 54.31
N ILE A 14 20.82 -22.17 55.15
CA ILE A 14 22.27 -22.41 55.07
C ILE A 14 22.49 -23.90 54.83
N HIS A 15 23.42 -24.24 53.93
CA HIS A 15 23.79 -25.62 53.64
C HIS A 15 24.76 -26.14 54.70
N ASP A 16 24.54 -27.36 55.20
CA ASP A 16 25.41 -28.02 56.17
C ASP A 16 26.40 -28.95 55.47
N ASN A 17 27.70 -28.80 55.77
CA ASN A 17 28.77 -29.62 55.21
C ASN A 17 29.56 -30.29 56.34
N GLU A 18 29.22 -31.55 56.63
CA GLU A 18 29.84 -32.30 57.73
C GLU A 18 31.34 -32.62 57.51
N THR A 19 31.81 -32.60 56.26
CA THR A 19 33.15 -33.09 55.87
C THR A 19 34.13 -31.99 55.44
N GLY A 20 33.68 -30.73 55.41
CA GLY A 20 34.53 -29.59 55.05
C GLY A 20 33.81 -28.26 55.12
N TRP A 21 34.49 -27.18 54.71
CA TRP A 21 33.94 -25.81 54.72
C TRP A 21 33.47 -25.32 53.35
N GLY A 22 33.40 -26.20 52.35
CA GLY A 22 33.10 -25.87 50.95
C GLY A 22 31.63 -26.09 50.54
N PRO A 23 31.28 -25.84 49.27
CA PRO A 23 29.94 -26.11 48.74
C PRO A 23 29.64 -27.62 48.76
N THR A 24 28.40 -27.97 49.11
CA THR A 24 27.95 -29.37 49.22
C THR A 24 27.42 -29.95 47.91
N GLY A 25 27.09 -29.10 46.93
CA GLY A 25 26.59 -29.50 45.63
C GLY A 25 26.40 -28.33 44.68
N THR A 26 25.95 -28.63 43.46
CA THR A 26 25.57 -27.60 42.48
C THR A 26 24.29 -26.90 42.95
N PRO A 27 24.18 -25.57 42.84
CA PRO A 27 22.94 -24.86 43.17
C PRO A 27 21.74 -25.43 42.39
N GLU A 28 20.60 -25.63 43.07
CA GLU A 28 19.38 -26.18 42.47
C GLU A 28 18.95 -25.43 41.19
N GLN A 29 19.21 -24.13 41.16
CA GLN A 29 18.90 -23.22 40.05
C GLN A 29 19.54 -23.65 38.72
N PHE A 30 20.67 -24.37 38.75
CA PHE A 30 21.44 -24.77 37.57
C PHE A 30 21.56 -26.28 37.38
N GLN A 31 20.94 -27.09 38.25
CA GLN A 31 21.11 -28.54 38.23
C GLN A 31 20.53 -29.22 36.97
N ASN A 32 19.47 -28.65 36.40
CA ASN A 32 18.76 -29.20 35.24
C ASN A 32 19.04 -28.44 33.93
N MET A 33 20.10 -27.63 33.89
CA MET A 33 20.46 -26.82 32.73
C MET A 33 21.93 -27.05 32.35
N PRO A 34 22.24 -27.33 31.07
CA PRO A 34 23.63 -27.36 30.63
C PRO A 34 24.30 -26.01 30.90
N TYR A 35 25.41 -26.02 31.62
CA TYR A 35 26.11 -24.80 31.98
C TYR A 35 26.90 -24.24 30.79
N GLN A 36 26.64 -22.99 30.42
CA GLN A 36 27.46 -22.23 29.48
C GLN A 36 27.73 -20.83 30.07
N PRO A 37 29.02 -20.42 30.19
CA PRO A 37 29.35 -19.10 30.71
C PRO A 37 28.94 -18.00 29.71
N PHE A 38 28.49 -16.85 30.23
CA PHE A 38 28.14 -15.69 29.41
C PHE A 38 28.37 -14.38 30.19
N ALA A 39 28.49 -13.26 29.48
CA ALA A 39 28.53 -11.93 30.07
C ALA A 39 27.28 -11.12 29.68
N LYS A 40 26.55 -10.58 30.67
CA LYS A 40 25.36 -9.75 30.44
C LYS A 40 25.65 -8.43 29.71
N SER A 41 26.91 -8.00 29.72
CA SER A 41 27.40 -6.80 29.04
C SER A 41 27.69 -7.02 27.55
N ASP A 42 27.64 -8.26 27.06
CA ASP A 42 27.92 -8.54 25.66
C ASP A 42 26.88 -7.89 24.75
N ARG A 43 27.34 -7.38 23.61
CA ARG A 43 26.48 -6.71 22.65
C ARG A 43 25.55 -7.72 21.97
N LEU A 44 24.25 -7.47 22.04
CA LEU A 44 23.21 -8.27 21.38
C LEU A 44 22.86 -7.72 19.98
N GLY A 45 22.16 -8.53 19.17
CA GLY A 45 21.63 -8.12 17.86
C GLY A 45 22.49 -8.52 16.64
N LYS A 46 23.17 -9.67 16.70
CA LYS A 46 23.81 -10.28 15.52
C LYS A 46 22.76 -10.97 14.66
N ILE A 47 22.76 -10.69 13.36
CA ILE A 47 21.85 -11.27 12.37
C ILE A 47 22.45 -12.60 11.88
N ALA A 48 21.63 -13.64 11.78
CA ALA A 48 21.97 -14.88 11.08
C ALA A 48 21.51 -14.76 9.63
N ASP A 49 22.44 -14.84 8.68
CA ASP A 49 22.18 -14.72 7.26
C ASP A 49 22.77 -15.92 6.51
N TRP A 50 21.90 -16.77 5.99
CA TRP A 50 22.28 -17.97 5.21
C TRP A 50 22.80 -17.64 3.81
N THR A 51 22.60 -16.40 3.33
CA THR A 51 23.14 -15.93 2.03
C THR A 51 24.54 -15.33 2.16
N GLY A 52 24.97 -14.99 3.37
CA GLY A 52 26.28 -14.40 3.67
C GLY A 52 26.48 -12.95 3.23
N ALA A 53 25.44 -12.26 2.76
CA ALA A 53 25.53 -10.92 2.19
C ALA A 53 25.48 -9.78 3.22
N THR A 54 24.97 -10.04 4.42
CA THR A 54 24.67 -9.02 5.45
C THR A 54 25.91 -8.35 6.05
N TYR A 55 27.06 -9.04 6.06
CA TYR A 55 28.31 -8.51 6.64
C TYR A 55 29.43 -8.43 5.59
N PRO A 56 29.42 -7.44 4.69
CA PRO A 56 30.51 -7.25 3.72
C PRO A 56 31.83 -6.87 4.40
N ASP A 57 31.78 -6.33 5.62
CA ASP A 57 32.95 -5.96 6.43
C ASP A 57 33.01 -6.79 7.74
N ARG A 58 34.08 -7.59 7.89
CA ARG A 58 34.34 -8.45 9.05
C ARG A 58 34.44 -7.67 10.38
N ARG A 59 34.64 -6.35 10.34
CA ARG A 59 34.69 -5.50 11.55
C ARG A 59 33.37 -5.45 12.31
N PHE A 60 32.22 -5.67 11.65
CA PHE A 60 30.93 -5.72 12.33
C PHE A 60 30.68 -7.06 13.02
N GLN A 61 31.18 -8.17 12.47
CA GLN A 61 31.05 -9.49 13.09
C GLN A 61 31.82 -9.57 14.42
N ASN A 62 33.01 -8.96 14.49
CA ASN A 62 33.86 -8.97 15.68
C ASN A 62 33.27 -8.23 16.90
N LYS A 63 32.24 -7.39 16.69
CA LYS A 63 31.57 -6.65 17.79
C LYS A 63 30.64 -7.52 18.63
N TYR A 64 30.26 -8.69 18.11
CA TYR A 64 29.34 -9.63 18.76
C TYR A 64 30.06 -10.89 19.25
N THR A 65 31.38 -10.93 19.13
CA THR A 65 32.19 -12.01 19.72
C THR A 65 32.29 -11.75 21.21
N SER A 66 31.74 -12.65 22.02
CA SER A 66 31.92 -12.61 23.47
C SER A 66 33.41 -12.69 23.80
N GLN A 67 33.89 -11.88 24.74
CA GLN A 67 35.28 -11.93 25.21
C GLN A 67 35.45 -12.94 26.36
N PHE A 68 34.36 -13.34 26.99
CA PHE A 68 34.36 -14.23 28.17
C PHE A 68 33.72 -15.57 27.81
N GLY A 69 34.44 -16.68 28.00
CA GLY A 69 33.95 -18.00 27.60
C GLY A 69 34.27 -18.40 26.14
N VAL A 70 35.20 -17.69 25.48
CA VAL A 70 35.76 -18.10 24.17
C VAL A 70 36.42 -19.48 24.33
N GLY A 71 35.76 -20.52 23.84
CA GLY A 71 36.22 -21.92 23.92
C GLY A 71 35.48 -22.79 24.96
N ALA A 72 34.57 -22.21 25.76
CA ALA A 72 33.78 -22.94 26.75
C ALA A 72 32.42 -23.36 26.18
N GLY A 73 32.45 -24.36 25.29
CA GLY A 73 31.29 -25.23 25.01
C GLY A 73 30.27 -24.70 24.00
N ASN A 74 30.14 -25.43 22.89
CA ASN A 74 29.03 -25.32 21.94
C ASN A 74 27.79 -26.08 22.44
N GLN A 75 27.48 -25.98 23.74
CA GLN A 75 26.51 -26.85 24.41
C GLN A 75 25.08 -26.62 23.92
N PHE A 76 24.78 -25.39 23.48
CA PHE A 76 23.53 -24.99 22.84
C PHE A 76 23.70 -24.72 21.34
N ALA A 77 24.71 -25.29 20.68
CA ALA A 77 24.90 -25.13 19.24
C ALA A 77 24.34 -26.31 18.47
N TYR A 78 23.72 -26.02 17.32
CA TYR A 78 23.33 -27.02 16.35
C TYR A 78 24.37 -27.06 15.22
N PHE A 79 24.86 -28.27 14.92
CA PHE A 79 25.73 -28.53 13.76
C PHE A 79 24.92 -29.25 12.70
N HIS A 80 24.88 -28.66 11.51
CA HIS A 80 24.22 -29.26 10.36
C HIS A 80 25.29 -29.97 9.53
N ASP A 81 25.29 -31.31 9.57
CA ASP A 81 26.33 -32.15 8.96
C ASP A 81 26.06 -32.50 7.48
N GLU A 82 24.90 -32.10 6.93
CA GLU A 82 24.48 -32.44 5.56
C GLU A 82 24.73 -31.31 4.56
N ASP A 83 25.21 -31.66 3.37
CA ASP A 83 25.50 -30.71 2.29
C ASP A 83 24.23 -30.44 1.46
N GLU A 84 23.39 -29.52 1.93
CA GLU A 84 22.10 -29.12 1.31
C GLU A 84 22.26 -28.63 -0.14
N SER A 85 23.47 -28.21 -0.54
CA SER A 85 23.77 -27.77 -1.91
C SER A 85 23.66 -28.89 -2.95
N SER A 86 23.60 -30.14 -2.50
CA SER A 86 23.44 -31.33 -3.34
C SER A 86 21.98 -31.67 -3.67
N PHE A 87 21.01 -31.12 -2.94
CA PHE A 87 19.60 -31.41 -3.15
C PHE A 87 19.00 -30.49 -4.22
N GLN A 88 18.41 -31.09 -5.25
CA GLN A 88 17.63 -30.37 -6.26
C GLN A 88 16.14 -30.54 -5.97
N LEU A 89 15.42 -29.42 -5.92
CA LEU A 89 13.96 -29.44 -5.78
C LEU A 89 13.34 -29.98 -7.08
N VAL A 90 12.68 -31.15 -7.00
CA VAL A 90 12.00 -31.73 -8.15
C VAL A 90 10.70 -30.99 -8.40
N ASP A 91 10.66 -30.22 -9.49
CA ASP A 91 9.47 -29.52 -9.95
C ASP A 91 8.42 -30.53 -10.48
N THR A 92 7.28 -30.64 -9.79
CA THR A 92 6.14 -31.48 -10.22
C THR A 92 5.14 -30.72 -11.08
N THR A 93 5.41 -29.46 -11.41
CA THR A 93 4.53 -28.68 -12.28
C THR A 93 4.65 -29.14 -13.74
N LYS A 94 3.52 -29.51 -14.34
CA LYS A 94 3.46 -29.87 -15.76
C LYS A 94 3.74 -28.62 -16.59
N LEU A 95 4.92 -28.56 -17.21
CA LEU A 95 5.28 -27.56 -18.23
C LEU A 95 4.17 -27.44 -19.30
N GLN A 96 3.42 -26.33 -19.30
CA GLN A 96 2.60 -25.94 -20.44
C GLN A 96 3.54 -25.58 -21.60
N ARG A 97 3.55 -26.41 -22.64
CA ARG A 97 4.28 -26.10 -23.87
C ARG A 97 3.64 -24.88 -24.56
N PRO A 98 4.40 -23.84 -24.94
CA PRO A 98 3.87 -22.68 -25.64
C PRO A 98 3.31 -23.06 -27.02
N MET A 99 2.10 -22.56 -27.29
CA MET A 99 1.25 -22.90 -28.42
C MET A 99 1.65 -22.16 -29.72
N TYR A 100 2.92 -22.24 -30.15
CA TYR A 100 3.40 -21.49 -31.33
C TYR A 100 4.25 -22.27 -32.33
N GLN A 101 4.16 -23.59 -32.34
CA GLN A 101 4.75 -24.40 -33.43
C GLN A 101 3.74 -25.42 -33.96
N ARG A 102 2.75 -24.93 -34.71
CA ARG A 102 2.05 -25.74 -35.72
C ARG A 102 1.68 -24.88 -36.92
N SER A 103 2.16 -25.32 -38.08
CA SER A 103 1.78 -24.92 -39.44
C SER A 103 2.67 -23.88 -40.14
N ARG A 104 3.67 -24.38 -40.89
CA ARG A 104 3.59 -24.39 -42.37
C ARG A 104 4.65 -25.29 -42.98
N PHE A 105 4.19 -26.43 -43.47
CA PHE A 105 4.77 -27.13 -44.60
C PHE A 105 4.69 -26.24 -45.85
N ARG A 106 5.79 -26.10 -46.59
CA ARG A 106 5.81 -26.39 -48.04
C ARG A 106 7.25 -26.62 -48.56
N PRO A 107 7.43 -27.44 -49.61
CA PRO A 107 8.67 -28.13 -49.91
C PRO A 107 9.42 -27.57 -51.14
N ASN A 108 10.73 -27.89 -51.19
CA ASN A 108 11.54 -28.16 -52.38
C ASN A 108 11.59 -27.11 -53.52
N GLN A 109 12.75 -26.45 -53.69
CA GLN A 109 13.25 -26.16 -55.04
C GLN A 109 14.78 -26.10 -55.10
N ARG A 110 15.27 -26.92 -56.04
CA ARG A 110 16.63 -27.20 -56.50
C ARG A 110 17.24 -26.00 -57.23
N ASN A 111 18.58 -25.91 -57.13
CA ASN A 111 19.56 -25.50 -58.17
C ASN A 111 19.24 -24.32 -59.11
N MET A 112 20.15 -23.34 -59.17
CA MET A 112 21.10 -23.17 -60.30
C MET A 112 21.85 -21.82 -60.26
N ARG A 113 23.07 -21.84 -60.84
CA ARG A 113 24.01 -20.74 -61.18
C ARG A 113 25.07 -20.47 -60.11
N MET A 114 26.25 -21.11 -60.11
CA MET A 114 27.30 -21.29 -61.14
C MET A 114 27.88 -19.97 -61.71
N ARG A 115 29.10 -19.63 -61.25
CA ARG A 115 30.28 -19.06 -61.94
C ARG A 115 31.21 -18.45 -60.88
N ASN A 116 32.54 -18.56 -60.88
CA ASN A 116 33.55 -19.12 -61.77
C ASN A 116 34.81 -19.30 -60.88
N GLN A 117 35.47 -20.47 -60.87
CA GLN A 117 36.74 -20.77 -61.56
C GLN A 117 37.97 -20.08 -60.92
N ASN A 118 38.70 -20.77 -60.02
CA ASN A 118 39.84 -21.68 -60.28
C ASN A 118 41.16 -20.94 -60.57
N SER A 119 42.12 -20.95 -59.62
CA SER A 119 43.51 -21.32 -59.92
C SER A 119 44.36 -21.48 -58.65
N ARG A 120 45.12 -22.58 -58.61
CA ARG A 120 46.25 -22.85 -57.70
C ARG A 120 47.43 -21.98 -58.11
N MET A 121 48.19 -21.44 -57.14
CA MET A 121 49.67 -21.41 -57.13
C MET A 121 50.19 -20.78 -55.81
N GLN A 122 51.16 -21.45 -55.19
CA GLN A 122 52.15 -20.90 -54.25
C GLN A 122 53.40 -20.48 -55.05
N PRO A 123 54.44 -19.81 -54.48
CA PRO A 123 54.58 -19.15 -53.18
C PRO A 123 55.24 -17.75 -53.24
N GLN A 124 55.47 -17.16 -52.05
CA GLN A 124 56.56 -16.22 -51.70
C GLN A 124 56.22 -14.72 -51.62
N GLY A 125 56.44 -14.16 -50.42
CA GLY A 125 56.78 -12.76 -50.19
C GLY A 125 55.63 -11.83 -49.80
N MET A 126 55.27 -11.76 -48.51
CA MET A 126 55.30 -10.50 -47.75
C MET A 126 54.89 -10.69 -46.30
N GLN A 127 55.72 -10.10 -45.47
CA GLN A 127 55.75 -10.10 -44.03
C GLN A 127 54.75 -9.07 -43.50
N GLN A 128 54.29 -9.31 -42.26
CA GLN A 128 53.62 -8.38 -41.34
C GLN A 128 52.09 -8.50 -41.13
N LEU A 129 51.77 -8.62 -39.83
CA LEU A 129 50.52 -8.26 -39.15
C LEU A 129 49.35 -9.27 -39.20
N LYS A 130 49.56 -10.43 -38.58
CA LYS A 130 48.48 -11.25 -37.98
C LYS A 130 48.78 -11.62 -36.53
N ALA A 131 48.64 -10.65 -35.65
CA ALA A 131 48.40 -10.87 -34.23
C ALA A 131 47.72 -9.61 -33.68
N ASN A 132 46.38 -9.57 -33.68
CA ASN A 132 45.58 -8.71 -32.78
C ASN A 132 44.06 -8.82 -32.99
N LYS A 133 43.54 -9.47 -34.03
CA LYS A 133 42.07 -9.53 -34.28
C LYS A 133 41.31 -10.71 -33.65
N MET A 134 41.90 -11.45 -32.69
CA MET A 134 41.20 -12.54 -31.98
C MET A 134 41.06 -12.35 -30.47
N LYS A 135 41.64 -11.30 -29.87
CA LYS A 135 41.50 -11.03 -28.42
C LYS A 135 40.28 -10.16 -28.08
N ASP A 136 39.78 -9.35 -29.02
CA ASP A 136 38.66 -8.43 -28.74
C ASP A 136 37.27 -9.06 -28.83
N ARG A 137 37.11 -10.21 -29.49
CA ARG A 137 35.79 -10.89 -29.57
C ARG A 137 35.44 -11.75 -28.35
N ARG A 138 36.39 -12.03 -27.45
CA ARG A 138 36.11 -12.75 -26.18
C ARG A 138 35.83 -11.82 -25.01
N PHE A 139 36.25 -10.56 -25.05
CA PHE A 139 35.97 -9.59 -24.00
C PHE A 139 34.61 -8.89 -24.13
N GLN A 140 33.98 -8.93 -25.31
CA GLN A 140 32.67 -8.30 -25.53
C GLN A 140 31.48 -9.22 -25.19
N ASN A 141 31.68 -10.53 -25.18
CA ASN A 141 30.63 -11.51 -24.86
C ASN A 141 30.51 -11.85 -23.36
N GLN A 142 31.35 -11.27 -22.51
CA GLN A 142 31.32 -11.48 -21.05
C GLN A 142 30.74 -10.28 -20.28
N ARG A 143 30.41 -9.18 -20.96
CA ARG A 143 29.75 -7.99 -20.37
C ARG A 143 28.24 -7.92 -20.60
N GLY A 144 27.67 -8.87 -21.34
CA GLY A 144 26.24 -8.90 -21.70
C GLY A 144 25.39 -9.94 -20.97
N ARG A 145 25.95 -10.73 -20.04
CA ARG A 145 25.25 -11.83 -19.34
C ARG A 145 25.21 -11.70 -17.81
N GLY A 146 25.53 -10.52 -17.26
CA GLY A 146 25.54 -10.29 -15.81
C GLY A 146 24.60 -9.18 -15.32
N ARG A 147 23.69 -8.68 -16.16
CA ARG A 147 22.76 -7.59 -15.81
C ARG A 147 21.28 -8.00 -15.78
N TYR A 148 20.97 -9.29 -15.93
CA TYR A 148 19.61 -9.80 -15.79
C TYR A 148 19.38 -10.57 -14.49
N ASP A 149 20.45 -11.08 -13.86
CA ASP A 149 20.39 -11.81 -12.58
C ASP A 149 20.60 -10.91 -11.35
N ASN A 150 20.70 -9.59 -11.53
CA ASN A 150 20.74 -8.62 -10.43
C ASN A 150 19.38 -7.93 -10.24
N LYS A 151 18.27 -8.67 -10.40
CA LYS A 151 17.08 -8.36 -9.61
C LYS A 151 17.45 -8.75 -8.19
N GLY A 152 17.97 -7.78 -7.42
CA GLY A 152 18.13 -7.97 -5.98
C GLY A 152 16.84 -8.57 -5.43
N GLN A 153 16.97 -9.49 -4.47
CA GLN A 153 15.79 -10.01 -3.75
C GLN A 153 14.91 -8.81 -3.40
N MET A 154 13.65 -8.83 -3.86
CA MET A 154 12.69 -7.82 -3.44
C MET A 154 12.75 -7.80 -1.91
N LYS A 155 13.14 -6.67 -1.32
CA LYS A 155 13.08 -6.54 0.13
C LYS A 155 11.64 -6.82 0.53
N ASN A 156 11.47 -7.59 1.60
CA ASN A 156 10.13 -7.84 2.12
C ASN A 156 9.52 -6.50 2.51
N ARG A 157 8.33 -6.21 1.96
CA ARG A 157 7.55 -5.05 2.33
C ARG A 157 6.99 -5.23 3.72
N GLU A 158 6.82 -4.11 4.42
CA GLU A 158 6.25 -4.07 5.77
C GLU A 158 4.72 -4.11 5.72
N ALA A 159 4.13 -4.81 6.68
CA ALA A 159 2.68 -4.83 6.86
C ALA A 159 2.20 -3.51 7.47
N SER A 160 0.98 -3.09 7.15
CA SER A 160 0.37 -1.90 7.73
C SER A 160 0.10 -2.03 9.24
N VAL A 161 0.04 -3.27 9.74
CA VAL A 161 -0.03 -3.60 11.16
C VAL A 161 0.74 -4.87 11.47
N THR A 162 1.34 -4.92 12.65
CA THR A 162 1.99 -6.12 13.18
C THR A 162 0.94 -7.13 13.62
N VAL A 163 0.87 -8.27 12.93
CA VAL A 163 -0.01 -9.39 13.31
C VAL A 163 0.48 -9.99 14.64
N LYS A 164 -0.39 -10.02 15.64
CA LYS A 164 -0.10 -10.59 16.96
C LYS A 164 -0.43 -12.09 17.00
N ALA A 165 0.15 -12.82 17.95
CA ALA A 165 0.02 -14.27 18.07
C ALA A 165 -1.38 -14.74 18.52
N ASP A 166 -2.16 -13.85 19.15
CA ASP A 166 -3.52 -14.08 19.63
C ASP A 166 -4.59 -13.83 18.56
N TRP A 167 -4.22 -13.30 17.39
CA TRP A 167 -5.12 -13.09 16.27
C TRP A 167 -5.41 -14.40 15.54
N LYS A 168 -6.68 -14.70 15.29
CA LYS A 168 -7.10 -15.93 14.61
C LYS A 168 -7.36 -15.65 13.14
N SER A 169 -6.71 -16.39 12.25
CA SER A 169 -7.00 -16.33 10.81
C SER A 169 -8.36 -16.99 10.53
N VAL A 170 -9.31 -16.23 10.01
CA VAL A 170 -10.66 -16.69 9.66
C VAL A 170 -10.70 -17.20 8.23
N GLU A 171 -10.25 -16.39 7.28
CA GLU A 171 -10.30 -16.70 5.84
C GLU A 171 -9.14 -16.01 5.11
N GLU A 172 -8.63 -16.67 4.06
CA GLU A 172 -7.67 -16.09 3.12
C GLU A 172 -8.27 -16.02 1.72
N MET A 173 -8.20 -14.84 1.09
CA MET A 173 -8.73 -14.60 -0.24
C MET A 173 -7.63 -14.12 -1.18
N ASP A 174 -7.24 -14.97 -2.12
CA ASP A 174 -6.25 -14.60 -3.14
C ASP A 174 -6.85 -13.71 -4.24
N PHE A 175 -6.00 -12.93 -4.89
CA PHE A 175 -6.41 -12.01 -5.95
C PHE A 175 -7.02 -12.72 -7.17
N PRO A 176 -6.55 -13.90 -7.60
CA PRO A 176 -7.21 -14.66 -8.67
C PRO A 176 -8.65 -15.05 -8.36
N ARG A 177 -9.00 -15.39 -7.11
CA ARG A 177 -10.39 -15.63 -6.67
C ARG A 177 -11.18 -14.33 -6.70
N LEU A 178 -10.66 -13.26 -6.08
CA LEU A 178 -11.34 -11.96 -6.03
C LEU A 178 -11.64 -11.38 -7.42
N SER A 179 -10.72 -11.54 -8.37
CA SER A 179 -10.87 -11.02 -9.74
C SER A 179 -11.95 -11.73 -10.55
N LYS A 180 -12.45 -12.89 -10.09
CA LYS A 180 -13.52 -13.66 -10.74
C LYS A 180 -14.89 -13.41 -10.09
N LEU A 181 -14.93 -12.70 -8.97
CA LEU A 181 -16.19 -12.35 -8.31
C LEU A 181 -16.99 -11.40 -9.20
N TYR A 182 -18.31 -11.51 -9.10
CA TYR A 182 -19.22 -10.81 -9.98
C TYR A 182 -20.57 -10.63 -9.30
N LEU A 183 -21.04 -9.39 -9.16
CA LEU A 183 -22.37 -9.04 -8.71
C LEU A 183 -22.99 -8.03 -9.70
N PRO A 184 -23.78 -8.50 -10.68
CA PRO A 184 -24.43 -7.64 -11.65
C PRO A 184 -25.72 -7.01 -11.10
N ASN A 185 -26.27 -6.06 -11.83
CA ASN A 185 -27.61 -5.49 -11.61
C ASN A 185 -27.80 -4.80 -10.25
N VAL A 186 -26.71 -4.35 -9.61
CA VAL A 186 -26.80 -3.45 -8.46
C VAL A 186 -27.56 -2.19 -8.89
N LYS A 187 -28.66 -1.89 -8.19
CA LYS A 187 -29.53 -0.77 -8.52
C LYS A 187 -28.84 0.56 -8.22
N GLU A 188 -29.32 1.62 -8.86
CA GLU A 188 -28.94 2.99 -8.50
C GLU A 188 -29.28 3.26 -7.01
N PRO A 189 -28.41 3.97 -6.29
CA PRO A 189 -28.64 4.26 -4.88
C PRO A 189 -29.78 5.23 -4.64
N GLU A 190 -30.33 5.16 -3.44
CA GLU A 190 -31.23 6.16 -2.88
C GLU A 190 -30.45 7.12 -1.97
N ASP A 191 -30.59 8.42 -2.19
CA ASP A 191 -29.99 9.45 -1.32
C ASP A 191 -30.83 9.56 -0.03
N LEU A 192 -30.19 9.36 1.13
CA LEU A 192 -30.82 9.47 2.44
C LEU A 192 -30.65 10.86 3.07
N VAL A 193 -29.43 11.38 3.03
CA VAL A 193 -29.06 12.67 3.63
C VAL A 193 -28.02 13.36 2.76
N LYS A 194 -28.16 14.67 2.55
CA LYS A 194 -27.19 15.51 1.84
C LYS A 194 -26.79 16.66 2.74
N CYS A 195 -25.50 16.77 3.05
CA CYS A 195 -25.03 17.75 3.99
C CYS A 195 -23.68 18.36 3.63
N GLY A 196 -23.40 19.56 4.14
CA GLY A 196 -22.19 20.32 3.83
C GLY A 196 -22.36 21.34 2.72
N SER A 197 -21.25 21.92 2.27
CA SER A 197 -21.24 23.04 1.34
C SER A 197 -20.01 22.99 0.43
N MET A 198 -20.21 23.28 -0.85
CA MET A 198 -19.18 23.19 -1.87
C MET A 198 -18.96 24.53 -2.56
N GLU A 199 -17.70 24.86 -2.85
CA GLU A 199 -17.33 25.99 -3.69
C GLU A 199 -17.49 25.63 -5.18
N PHE A 200 -17.61 26.67 -6.01
CA PHE A 200 -17.69 26.51 -7.45
C PHE A 200 -16.29 26.30 -8.06
N TYR A 201 -16.20 25.40 -9.03
CA TYR A 201 -14.97 25.18 -9.78
C TYR A 201 -14.58 26.40 -10.63
N ASP A 202 -13.32 26.82 -10.56
CA ASP A 202 -12.81 27.88 -11.41
C ASP A 202 -12.38 27.33 -12.78
N LYS A 203 -13.23 27.52 -13.79
CA LYS A 203 -12.96 27.16 -15.19
C LYS A 203 -11.72 27.84 -15.77
N SER A 204 -11.15 28.86 -15.12
CA SER A 204 -9.87 29.44 -15.56
C SER A 204 -8.71 28.42 -15.48
N TYR A 205 -8.81 27.41 -14.60
CA TYR A 205 -7.83 26.33 -14.48
C TYR A 205 -7.87 25.34 -15.65
N ASP A 206 -8.95 25.29 -16.43
CA ASP A 206 -9.02 24.47 -17.65
C ASP A 206 -8.12 25.03 -18.78
N ARG A 207 -7.67 26.29 -18.66
CA ARG A 207 -6.76 26.95 -19.61
C ARG A 207 -5.28 26.85 -19.21
N VAL A 208 -4.98 26.31 -18.03
CA VAL A 208 -3.60 26.10 -17.57
C VAL A 208 -2.95 25.03 -18.45
N ASN A 209 -1.72 25.30 -18.90
CA ASN A 209 -0.92 24.41 -19.74
C ASN A 209 0.58 24.59 -19.39
N VAL A 210 1.46 23.75 -19.94
CA VAL A 210 2.88 23.76 -19.55
C VAL A 210 3.61 25.07 -19.85
N LYS A 211 3.08 25.92 -20.74
CA LYS A 211 3.65 27.25 -21.05
C LYS A 211 3.09 28.37 -20.17
N ASN A 212 1.93 28.13 -19.56
CA ASN A 212 1.23 29.06 -18.66
C ASN A 212 0.87 28.31 -17.37
N GLU A 213 1.91 27.77 -16.72
CA GLU A 213 1.78 27.05 -15.46
C GLU A 213 1.40 28.01 -14.33
N ARG A 214 0.75 27.47 -13.28
CA ARG A 214 0.40 28.24 -12.08
C ARG A 214 1.10 27.65 -10.86
N PRO A 215 1.73 28.46 -9.98
CA PRO A 215 2.28 27.94 -8.73
C PRO A 215 1.18 27.33 -7.85
N LEU A 216 1.44 26.15 -7.30
CA LEU A 216 0.58 25.57 -6.27
C LEU A 216 0.77 26.38 -4.98
N GLN A 217 -0.32 26.81 -4.37
CA GLN A 217 -0.32 27.57 -3.12
C GLN A 217 -0.73 26.65 -1.97
N PRO A 218 -0.08 26.73 -0.80
CA PRO A 218 -0.57 26.07 0.39
C PRO A 218 -1.91 26.69 0.78
N VAL A 219 -2.89 25.83 1.09
CA VAL A 219 -4.23 26.24 1.46
C VAL A 219 -4.48 25.85 2.92
N ASP A 220 -4.74 26.85 3.76
CA ASP A 220 -5.07 26.64 5.18
C ASP A 220 -6.57 26.33 5.32
N ARG A 221 -6.92 25.05 5.13
CA ARG A 221 -8.29 24.53 5.26
C ARG A 221 -8.28 23.24 6.07
N ILE A 222 -9.34 23.04 6.84
CA ILE A 222 -9.52 21.83 7.64
C ILE A 222 -10.14 20.72 6.78
N PHE A 223 -9.43 19.60 6.68
CA PHE A 223 -9.89 18.37 6.02
C PHE A 223 -10.26 17.33 7.07
N HIS A 224 -11.52 16.91 7.08
CA HIS A 224 -12.02 15.91 8.02
C HIS A 224 -11.86 14.51 7.44
N THR A 225 -11.16 13.64 8.17
CA THR A 225 -10.94 12.23 7.81
C THR A 225 -11.70 11.28 8.73
N VAL A 226 -12.87 11.69 9.23
CA VAL A 226 -13.68 10.94 10.22
C VAL A 226 -14.04 9.52 9.71
N THR A 227 -13.82 8.49 10.52
CA THR A 227 -14.20 7.09 10.22
C THR A 227 -15.71 6.86 10.34
N THR A 228 -16.18 5.66 10.03
CA THR A 228 -17.60 5.29 9.98
C THR A 228 -18.27 5.37 11.35
N SER A 229 -17.66 4.80 12.39
CA SER A 229 -18.27 4.72 13.73
C SER A 229 -18.34 6.07 14.45
N ASP A 230 -17.41 6.99 14.15
CA ASP A 230 -17.39 8.33 14.74
C ASP A 230 -18.40 9.30 14.07
N ASP A 231 -18.88 8.93 12.88
CA ASP A 231 -19.81 9.74 12.12
C ASP A 231 -21.19 9.82 12.81
N PRO A 232 -21.66 11.03 13.20
CA PRO A 232 -22.92 11.19 13.92
C PRO A 232 -24.14 10.88 13.03
N ILE A 233 -24.05 11.11 11.72
CA ILE A 233 -25.14 10.79 10.78
C ILE A 233 -25.22 9.28 10.59
N ILE A 234 -24.09 8.58 10.42
CA ILE A 234 -24.11 7.10 10.35
C ILE A 234 -24.64 6.50 11.64
N ARG A 235 -24.24 7.00 12.82
CA ARG A 235 -24.80 6.56 14.11
C ARG A 235 -26.31 6.79 14.24
N LYS A 236 -26.84 7.85 13.63
CA LYS A 236 -28.29 8.11 13.58
C LYS A 236 -28.98 7.17 12.60
N LEU A 237 -28.46 7.05 11.38
CA LEU A 237 -28.99 6.17 10.33
C LEU A 237 -28.98 4.71 10.77
N SER A 238 -27.96 4.29 11.52
CA SER A 238 -27.82 2.91 11.95
C SER A 238 -28.94 2.42 12.85
N LYS A 239 -29.68 3.32 13.50
CA LYS A 239 -30.87 2.98 14.30
C LYS A 239 -32.11 2.72 13.45
N THR A 240 -32.11 3.14 12.19
CA THR A 240 -33.31 3.21 11.34
C THR A 240 -33.20 2.44 10.02
N VAL A 241 -32.06 2.48 9.34
CA VAL A 241 -31.89 1.97 7.98
C VAL A 241 -30.49 1.37 7.81
N GLY A 242 -30.43 0.19 7.18
CA GLY A 242 -29.19 -0.45 6.78
C GLY A 242 -28.72 -1.53 7.75
N ASN A 243 -27.78 -2.33 7.28
CA ASN A 243 -27.04 -3.28 8.10
C ASN A 243 -25.54 -3.29 7.81
N VAL A 244 -25.09 -2.58 6.77
CA VAL A 244 -23.66 -2.39 6.50
C VAL A 244 -23.38 -0.90 6.37
N TYR A 245 -22.37 -0.41 7.09
CA TYR A 245 -22.00 0.99 7.13
C TYR A 245 -20.52 1.17 6.80
N ALA A 246 -20.20 2.12 5.93
CA ALA A 246 -18.83 2.45 5.54
C ALA A 246 -18.71 3.88 5.01
N THR A 247 -17.48 4.36 4.84
CA THR A 247 -17.17 5.52 4.00
C THR A 247 -16.77 5.09 2.58
N ASP A 248 -16.90 6.01 1.62
CA ASP A 248 -16.43 5.82 0.25
C ASP A 248 -14.93 5.48 0.15
N SER A 249 -14.09 6.05 1.01
CA SER A 249 -12.66 5.73 1.06
C SER A 249 -12.38 4.27 1.44
N ILE A 250 -13.12 3.74 2.41
CA ILE A 250 -13.02 2.35 2.86
C ILE A 250 -13.53 1.40 1.78
N LEU A 251 -14.71 1.69 1.21
CA LEU A 251 -15.27 0.87 0.13
C LEU A 251 -14.40 0.87 -1.12
N ALA A 252 -13.83 2.02 -1.50
CA ALA A 252 -12.94 2.11 -2.64
C ALA A 252 -11.70 1.22 -2.47
N THR A 253 -11.14 1.15 -1.25
CA THR A 253 -10.02 0.27 -0.93
C THR A 253 -10.40 -1.21 -1.06
N LEU A 254 -11.57 -1.64 -0.54
CA LEU A 254 -12.06 -3.02 -0.69
C LEU A 254 -12.35 -3.38 -2.16
N MET A 255 -13.10 -2.52 -2.86
CA MET A 255 -13.49 -2.70 -4.26
C MET A 255 -12.30 -2.78 -5.22
N CYS A 256 -11.21 -2.06 -4.90
CA CYS A 256 -9.98 -2.03 -5.70
C CYS A 256 -8.86 -2.88 -5.12
N ALA A 257 -9.14 -3.77 -4.16
CA ALA A 257 -8.14 -4.55 -3.44
C ALA A 257 -7.17 -5.28 -4.37
N THR A 258 -7.65 -5.86 -5.49
CA THR A 258 -6.84 -6.62 -6.45
C THR A 258 -5.77 -5.81 -7.18
N ARG A 259 -5.83 -4.47 -7.12
CA ARG A 259 -4.83 -3.56 -7.70
C ARG A 259 -3.80 -3.08 -6.68
N SER A 260 -4.01 -3.36 -5.39
CA SER A 260 -3.13 -2.90 -4.31
C SER A 260 -1.87 -3.75 -4.19
N ASN A 261 -0.74 -3.08 -4.06
CA ASN A 261 0.57 -3.67 -3.87
C ASN A 261 1.09 -3.44 -2.46
N TYR A 262 0.84 -2.25 -1.89
CA TYR A 262 1.17 -1.95 -0.50
C TYR A 262 0.12 -2.52 0.46
N SER A 263 0.57 -2.83 1.68
CA SER A 263 -0.29 -3.32 2.74
C SER A 263 -1.19 -2.20 3.26
N TRP A 264 -2.43 -2.56 3.57
CA TRP A 264 -3.45 -1.72 4.16
C TRP A 264 -4.34 -2.62 5.01
N ASP A 265 -5.05 -2.02 5.96
CA ASP A 265 -5.98 -2.74 6.80
C ASP A 265 -7.26 -1.93 7.07
N ILE A 266 -8.33 -2.67 7.33
CA ILE A 266 -9.67 -2.15 7.62
C ILE A 266 -10.20 -2.92 8.82
N VAL A 267 -10.63 -2.20 9.85
CA VAL A 267 -11.27 -2.77 11.02
C VAL A 267 -12.74 -2.99 10.70
N VAL A 268 -13.29 -4.13 11.11
CA VAL A 268 -14.72 -4.43 10.96
C VAL A 268 -15.29 -4.76 12.32
N GLN A 269 -16.24 -3.96 12.78
CA GLN A 269 -16.98 -4.22 14.01
C GLN A 269 -18.34 -4.85 13.65
N LYS A 270 -18.58 -6.06 14.16
CA LYS A 270 -19.89 -6.73 14.05
C LYS A 270 -20.66 -6.62 15.36
N ILE A 271 -21.87 -6.05 15.28
CA ILE A 271 -22.78 -5.88 16.43
C ILE A 271 -24.17 -6.35 15.99
N GLY A 272 -24.59 -7.52 16.46
CA GLY A 272 -25.75 -8.23 15.99
C GLY A 272 -25.70 -8.44 14.47
N GLU A 273 -26.77 -8.00 13.80
CA GLU A 273 -26.91 -8.07 12.34
C GLU A 273 -26.28 -6.86 11.61
N LYS A 274 -25.42 -6.08 12.27
CA LYS A 274 -24.83 -4.86 11.68
C LYS A 274 -23.31 -4.95 11.59
N LEU A 275 -22.77 -4.47 10.47
CA LEU A 275 -21.34 -4.33 10.21
C LEU A 275 -20.96 -2.86 10.06
N PHE A 276 -19.94 -2.44 10.79
CA PHE A 276 -19.29 -1.13 10.64
C PHE A 276 -17.87 -1.36 10.15
N PHE A 277 -17.55 -0.81 8.98
CA PHE A 277 -16.18 -0.84 8.45
C PHE A 277 -15.49 0.46 8.81
N ASP A 278 -14.42 0.38 9.58
CA ASP A 278 -13.64 1.51 10.09
C ASP A 278 -12.20 1.46 9.61
N LYS A 279 -11.56 2.63 9.56
CA LYS A 279 -10.14 2.78 9.27
C LYS A 279 -9.40 3.25 10.53
N ARG A 280 -8.09 2.97 10.59
CA ARG A 280 -7.20 3.50 11.63
C ARG A 280 -6.63 4.85 11.19
N ASP A 281 -6.36 5.72 12.16
CA ASP A 281 -6.05 7.14 11.91
C ASP A 281 -4.66 7.41 11.30
N ASN A 282 -3.74 6.45 11.31
CA ASN A 282 -2.32 6.82 11.22
C ASN A 282 -1.74 6.79 9.79
N THR A 283 -2.36 6.10 8.82
CA THR A 283 -1.77 5.94 7.46
C THR A 283 -2.77 5.76 6.32
N PHE A 284 -4.04 5.44 6.59
CA PHE A 284 -4.99 5.01 5.57
C PHE A 284 -5.30 6.07 4.51
N ASP A 285 -5.32 7.34 4.90
CA ASP A 285 -5.68 8.47 4.02
C ASP A 285 -4.51 8.97 3.16
N LEU A 286 -3.29 8.48 3.39
CA LEU A 286 -2.13 8.88 2.61
C LEU A 286 -2.20 8.30 1.19
N LEU A 287 -1.86 9.14 0.20
CA LEU A 287 -1.86 8.76 -1.21
C LEU A 287 -0.56 8.06 -1.59
N THR A 288 -0.66 6.85 -2.12
CA THR A 288 0.50 6.10 -2.60
C THR A 288 1.07 6.72 -3.89
N VAL A 289 2.39 6.61 -4.08
CA VAL A 289 3.11 7.18 -5.23
C VAL A 289 3.93 6.08 -5.91
N ASN A 290 3.67 5.87 -7.21
CA ASN A 290 4.33 4.85 -8.02
C ASN A 290 4.21 3.41 -7.48
N GLU A 291 3.15 3.12 -6.70
CA GLU A 291 2.90 1.83 -6.04
C GLU A 291 2.93 0.63 -6.98
N THR A 292 2.38 0.78 -8.19
CA THR A 292 2.21 -0.30 -9.17
C THR A 292 3.21 -0.19 -10.33
N SER A 293 4.26 0.61 -10.18
CA SER A 293 5.31 0.70 -11.17
C SER A 293 6.13 -0.61 -11.20
N ASN A 294 6.88 -0.83 -12.28
CA ASN A 294 7.77 -1.99 -12.40
C ASN A 294 8.95 -1.93 -11.40
N GLU A 295 9.34 -0.71 -11.05
CA GLU A 295 10.41 -0.39 -10.09
C GLU A 295 9.84 0.65 -9.13
N PRO A 296 9.06 0.22 -8.11
CA PRO A 296 8.54 1.14 -7.09
C PRO A 296 9.69 1.90 -6.43
N PRO A 297 9.45 3.11 -5.88
CA PRO A 297 10.45 3.82 -5.09
C PRO A 297 11.05 2.84 -4.08
N VAL A 298 12.40 2.78 -4.04
CA VAL A 298 13.15 1.79 -3.24
C VAL A 298 12.58 1.76 -1.82
N ASP A 299 12.42 0.56 -1.25
CA ASP A 299 11.82 0.30 0.08
C ASP A 299 12.66 0.89 1.23
N ASP A 300 12.84 2.21 1.22
CA ASP A 300 13.19 3.05 2.35
C ASP A 300 11.86 3.62 2.89
N PRO A 301 11.38 3.13 4.05
CA PRO A 301 10.11 3.57 4.63
C PRO A 301 10.04 5.09 4.80
N GLU A 302 11.15 5.76 5.08
CA GLU A 302 11.18 7.23 5.23
C GLU A 302 10.86 7.93 3.92
N MET A 303 11.44 7.46 2.81
CA MET A 303 11.19 8.03 1.48
C MET A 303 9.74 7.78 1.05
N LEU A 304 9.21 6.57 1.27
CA LEU A 304 7.84 6.24 0.91
C LEU A 304 6.84 7.11 1.67
N ASN A 305 7.04 7.27 2.98
CA ASN A 305 6.20 8.14 3.81
C ASN A 305 6.29 9.60 3.37
N THR A 306 7.50 10.09 3.05
CA THR A 306 7.70 11.46 2.56
C THR A 306 6.96 11.71 1.25
N LEU A 307 7.06 10.80 0.28
CA LEU A 307 6.34 10.91 -0.99
C LEU A 307 4.82 10.83 -0.81
N ALA A 308 4.34 10.00 0.11
CA ALA A 308 2.91 9.86 0.37
C ALA A 308 2.33 11.11 1.07
N LEU A 309 3.07 11.69 2.03
CA LEU A 309 2.74 12.97 2.67
C LEU A 309 2.69 14.10 1.64
N GLU A 310 3.72 14.21 0.80
CA GLU A 310 3.78 15.21 -0.27
C GLU A 310 2.60 15.06 -1.25
N ALA A 311 2.33 13.85 -1.72
CA ALA A 311 1.23 13.62 -2.67
C ALA A 311 -0.14 14.00 -2.07
N THR A 312 -0.33 13.70 -0.77
CA THR A 312 -1.54 14.05 -0.03
C THR A 312 -1.66 15.57 0.13
N PHE A 313 -0.57 16.24 0.51
CA PHE A 313 -0.48 17.70 0.57
C PHE A 313 -0.81 18.36 -0.77
N VAL A 314 -0.21 17.88 -1.86
CA VAL A 314 -0.46 18.37 -3.23
C VAL A 314 -1.92 18.20 -3.62
N CYS A 315 -2.50 17.03 -3.34
CA CYS A 315 -3.90 16.75 -3.67
C CYS A 315 -4.86 17.63 -2.88
N ASN A 316 -4.63 17.80 -1.58
CA ASN A 316 -5.45 18.64 -0.71
C ASN A 316 -5.39 20.10 -1.17
N ASN A 317 -4.20 20.66 -1.38
CA ASN A 317 -4.05 22.05 -1.84
C ASN A 317 -4.69 22.28 -3.21
N PHE A 318 -4.44 21.40 -4.19
CA PHE A 318 -5.02 21.53 -5.51
C PHE A 318 -6.56 21.46 -5.48
N SER A 319 -7.12 20.58 -4.65
CA SER A 319 -8.57 20.41 -4.52
C SER A 319 -9.29 21.70 -4.12
N GLN A 320 -8.62 22.58 -3.36
CA GLN A 320 -9.18 23.84 -2.90
C GLN A 320 -8.75 25.02 -3.77
N GLN A 321 -7.48 25.05 -4.21
CA GLN A 321 -6.95 26.13 -5.04
C GLN A 321 -7.62 26.22 -6.42
N ALA A 322 -8.10 25.09 -6.96
CA ALA A 322 -8.82 25.06 -8.23
C ALA A 322 -10.28 25.58 -8.14
N LEU A 323 -10.70 26.03 -6.96
CA LEU A 323 -12.05 26.52 -6.69
C LEU A 323 -12.06 28.04 -6.56
N LYS A 324 -13.26 28.60 -6.67
CA LYS A 324 -13.49 30.03 -6.49
C LYS A 324 -13.67 30.36 -5.01
N THR A 325 -12.56 30.65 -4.34
CA THR A 325 -12.57 31.07 -2.94
C THR A 325 -13.16 32.47 -2.78
N GLY A 326 -14.00 32.66 -1.75
CA GLY A 326 -14.63 33.94 -1.43
C GLY A 326 -15.92 34.25 -2.19
N GLU A 327 -16.37 33.36 -3.08
CA GLU A 327 -17.73 33.40 -3.66
C GLU A 327 -18.71 32.57 -2.82
N ASP A 328 -20.01 32.75 -3.06
CA ASP A 328 -21.06 31.98 -2.40
C ASP A 328 -20.91 30.48 -2.67
N ARG A 329 -20.98 29.68 -1.61
CA ARG A 329 -20.96 28.22 -1.68
C ARG A 329 -22.33 27.68 -2.06
N TYR A 330 -22.34 26.61 -2.84
CA TYR A 330 -23.52 25.76 -3.00
C TYR A 330 -23.73 24.94 -1.73
N LYS A 331 -24.85 25.15 -1.04
CA LYS A 331 -25.19 24.48 0.20
C LYS A 331 -26.14 23.31 -0.08
N PHE A 332 -25.89 22.17 0.55
CA PHE A 332 -26.89 21.11 0.65
C PHE A 332 -27.96 21.46 1.69
N GLU A 333 -28.92 20.54 1.85
CA GLU A 333 -30.07 20.69 2.75
C GLU A 333 -29.62 20.83 4.21
N ASP A 334 -28.66 20.01 4.64
CA ASP A 334 -28.14 20.01 6.00
C ASP A 334 -26.71 20.62 6.08
N PRO A 335 -26.33 21.22 7.22
CA PRO A 335 -24.97 21.71 7.44
C PRO A 335 -23.98 20.56 7.59
N ASN A 336 -22.69 20.89 7.56
CA ASN A 336 -21.64 19.91 7.75
C ASN A 336 -21.72 19.28 9.17
N PRO A 337 -21.74 17.93 9.30
CA PRO A 337 -21.99 17.28 10.58
C PRO A 337 -20.79 17.23 11.52
N PHE A 338 -19.61 17.66 11.06
CA PHE A 338 -18.35 17.53 11.81
C PHE A 338 -17.89 18.82 12.46
N ILE A 339 -18.61 19.93 12.26
CA ILE A 339 -18.19 21.26 12.72
C ILE A 339 -19.34 22.04 13.34
N GLY A 340 -18.97 23.02 14.17
CA GLY A 340 -19.89 24.09 14.60
C GLY A 340 -20.07 25.17 13.53
N GLU A 341 -21.10 26.01 13.67
CA GLU A 341 -21.45 27.05 12.68
C GLU A 341 -20.31 28.08 12.46
N GLU A 342 -19.46 28.30 13.46
CA GLU A 342 -18.37 29.28 13.41
C GLU A 342 -17.14 28.84 12.59
N GLU A 343 -17.03 27.55 12.25
CA GLU A 343 -15.84 26.98 11.58
C GLU A 343 -16.01 26.79 10.07
N VAL A 344 -17.19 27.13 9.53
CA VAL A 344 -17.55 26.88 8.12
C VAL A 344 -16.58 27.55 7.14
N GLU A 345 -16.07 28.75 7.46
CA GLU A 345 -15.15 29.49 6.60
C GLU A 345 -13.75 28.85 6.52
N LYS A 346 -13.28 28.18 7.58
CA LYS A 346 -11.99 27.48 7.59
C LYS A 346 -12.09 26.08 6.97
N MET A 347 -13.30 25.61 6.72
CA MET A 347 -13.52 24.27 6.23
C MET A 347 -13.23 24.15 4.72
N ALA A 348 -12.58 23.06 4.34
CA ALA A 348 -12.44 22.66 2.95
C ALA A 348 -13.83 22.55 2.28
N SER A 349 -13.90 22.89 1.00
CA SER A 349 -15.08 22.66 0.18
C SER A 349 -15.35 21.15 0.11
N VAL A 350 -16.47 20.72 0.67
CA VAL A 350 -16.91 19.32 0.65
C VAL A 350 -18.42 19.21 0.86
N GLY A 351 -19.06 18.36 0.05
CA GLY A 351 -20.44 17.96 0.21
C GLY A 351 -20.55 16.46 0.45
N TYR A 352 -21.19 16.05 1.54
CA TYR A 352 -21.42 14.66 1.88
C TYR A 352 -22.80 14.19 1.40
N ARG A 353 -22.85 12.97 0.88
CA ARG A 353 -24.10 12.26 0.55
C ARG A 353 -24.10 10.90 1.22
N TYR A 354 -25.14 10.64 2.00
CA TYR A 354 -25.38 9.32 2.59
C TYR A 354 -26.30 8.58 1.66
N ARG A 355 -25.81 7.51 1.05
CA ARG A 355 -26.49 6.80 -0.02
C ARG A 355 -26.72 5.36 0.39
N LYS A 356 -27.86 4.80 -0.05
CA LYS A 356 -28.30 3.45 0.26
C LYS A 356 -28.31 2.58 -0.99
N TRP A 357 -27.68 1.41 -0.92
CA TRP A 357 -27.76 0.36 -1.93
C TRP A 357 -28.39 -0.91 -1.35
N ASP A 358 -29.26 -1.52 -2.14
CA ASP A 358 -29.72 -2.89 -1.92
C ASP A 358 -28.81 -3.83 -2.72
N LEU A 359 -28.08 -4.69 -2.01
CA LEU A 359 -27.12 -5.63 -2.60
C LEU A 359 -27.69 -7.05 -2.70
N ASP A 360 -29.03 -7.21 -2.57
CA ASP A 360 -29.77 -8.48 -2.49
C ASP A 360 -29.49 -9.29 -1.20
N ASN A 361 -30.28 -10.36 -0.97
CA ASN A 361 -30.19 -11.24 0.19
C ASN A 361 -30.21 -10.49 1.55
N GLY A 362 -30.99 -9.42 1.63
CA GLY A 362 -31.16 -8.64 2.86
C GLY A 362 -29.96 -7.76 3.24
N ILE A 363 -28.96 -7.60 2.36
CA ILE A 363 -27.83 -6.69 2.60
C ILE A 363 -28.19 -5.29 2.09
N VAL A 364 -28.29 -4.35 3.02
CA VAL A 364 -28.57 -2.93 2.77
C VAL A 364 -27.35 -2.11 3.22
N LEU A 365 -26.58 -1.67 2.23
CA LEU A 365 -25.38 -0.87 2.41
C LEU A 365 -25.75 0.61 2.51
N VAL A 366 -25.24 1.27 3.54
CA VAL A 366 -25.27 2.72 3.70
C VAL A 366 -23.84 3.25 3.65
N THR A 367 -23.58 4.21 2.77
CA THR A 367 -22.23 4.76 2.59
C THR A 367 -22.24 6.27 2.59
N ARG A 368 -21.28 6.88 3.31
CA ARG A 368 -20.97 8.30 3.17
C ARG A 368 -20.07 8.51 1.96
N CYS A 369 -20.57 9.21 0.96
CA CYS A 369 -19.86 9.61 -0.25
C CYS A 369 -19.58 11.11 -0.25
N GLN A 370 -18.58 11.54 -1.04
CA GLN A 370 -18.09 12.92 -1.05
C GLN A 370 -18.01 13.53 -2.45
N HIS A 371 -18.41 14.79 -2.55
CA HIS A 371 -18.13 15.66 -3.68
C HIS A 371 -17.22 16.81 -3.22
N ASP A 372 -16.24 17.16 -4.05
CA ASP A 372 -15.24 18.17 -3.71
C ASP A 372 -15.72 19.59 -4.11
N ALA A 373 -16.49 19.70 -5.21
CA ALA A 373 -16.96 20.99 -5.73
C ALA A 373 -18.21 20.85 -6.63
N VAL A 374 -18.75 21.99 -7.05
CA VAL A 374 -19.81 22.08 -8.06
C VAL A 374 -19.36 22.90 -9.28
N MET A 375 -19.96 22.63 -10.44
CA MET A 375 -19.75 23.40 -11.66
C MET A 375 -21.07 23.60 -12.37
N GLN A 376 -21.34 24.82 -12.83
CA GLN A 376 -22.51 25.08 -13.68
C GLN A 376 -22.21 24.70 -15.13
N ALA A 377 -23.02 23.80 -15.69
CA ALA A 377 -22.97 23.43 -17.10
C ALA A 377 -23.51 24.56 -17.99
N VAL A 378 -23.27 24.46 -19.30
CA VAL A 378 -23.67 25.50 -20.28
C VAL A 378 -25.20 25.65 -20.35
N ASN A 379 -25.94 24.58 -20.07
CA ASN A 379 -27.40 24.55 -19.99
C ASN A 379 -27.95 25.09 -18.65
N GLY A 380 -27.09 25.51 -17.73
CA GLY A 380 -27.47 26.00 -16.41
C GLY A 380 -27.61 24.92 -15.33
N GLU A 381 -27.51 23.63 -15.68
CA GLU A 381 -27.58 22.53 -14.72
C GLU A 381 -26.33 22.50 -13.82
N MET A 382 -26.53 22.13 -12.56
CA MET A 382 -25.45 21.99 -11.59
C MET A 382 -24.85 20.59 -11.68
N GLN A 383 -23.55 20.53 -11.92
CA GLN A 383 -22.77 19.29 -11.96
C GLN A 383 -21.93 19.15 -10.69
N TYR A 384 -21.96 17.97 -10.10
CA TYR A 384 -21.11 17.62 -8.97
C TYR A 384 -19.79 17.04 -9.46
N ILE A 385 -18.69 17.51 -8.87
CA ILE A 385 -17.35 17.13 -9.33
C ILE A 385 -16.47 16.65 -8.18
N ASN A 386 -15.63 15.66 -8.47
CA ASN A 386 -14.48 15.32 -7.63
C ASN A 386 -13.21 15.89 -8.25
N VAL A 387 -12.37 16.49 -7.41
CA VAL A 387 -11.13 17.16 -7.82
C VAL A 387 -9.97 16.45 -7.13
N LYS A 388 -9.10 15.81 -7.92
CA LYS A 388 -7.92 15.07 -7.45
C LYS A 388 -6.66 15.54 -8.17
N ALA A 389 -5.48 15.32 -7.62
CA ALA A 389 -4.22 15.71 -8.24
C ALA A 389 -3.28 14.53 -8.46
N LEU A 390 -2.77 14.41 -9.68
CA LEU A 390 -1.60 13.58 -9.99
C LEU A 390 -0.34 14.40 -9.72
N ASN A 391 0.67 13.76 -9.14
CA ASN A 391 1.93 14.40 -8.76
C ASN A 391 3.14 13.77 -9.48
N GLU A 392 3.97 14.60 -10.12
CA GLU A 392 5.27 14.23 -10.67
C GLU A 392 6.37 14.71 -9.72
N TRP A 393 7.03 13.76 -9.05
CA TRP A 393 8.15 14.05 -8.14
C TRP A 393 9.51 13.99 -8.86
N ASP A 394 9.72 12.96 -9.67
CA ASP A 394 10.92 12.81 -10.51
C ASP A 394 10.56 12.11 -11.83
N PRO A 395 10.77 12.76 -12.99
CA PRO A 395 10.49 12.18 -14.31
C PRO A 395 11.22 10.85 -14.57
N ARG A 396 12.39 10.65 -13.96
CA ARG A 396 13.22 9.44 -14.16
C ARG A 396 12.53 8.19 -13.64
N PHE A 397 11.77 8.31 -12.56
CA PHE A 397 11.01 7.21 -11.95
C PHE A 397 9.58 7.12 -12.50
N SER A 398 9.16 8.12 -13.26
CA SER A 398 7.89 8.17 -14.00
C SER A 398 8.01 7.56 -15.40
N GLY A 399 8.77 6.48 -15.56
CA GLY A 399 8.98 5.83 -16.86
C GLY A 399 9.72 6.69 -17.90
N GLY A 400 10.40 7.76 -17.45
CA GLY A 400 11.16 8.68 -18.31
C GLY A 400 10.32 9.69 -19.10
N ILE A 401 9.02 9.81 -18.80
CA ILE A 401 8.13 10.77 -19.46
C ILE A 401 8.07 12.04 -18.61
N GLU A 402 8.77 13.09 -19.04
CA GLU A 402 8.75 14.40 -18.39
C GLU A 402 7.51 15.20 -18.78
N TRP A 403 6.69 15.58 -17.79
CA TRP A 403 5.39 16.21 -18.04
C TRP A 403 5.51 17.57 -18.73
N ARG A 404 6.49 18.41 -18.33
CA ARG A 404 6.71 19.73 -18.96
C ARG A 404 6.96 19.65 -20.46
N GLN A 405 7.52 18.55 -20.95
CA GLN A 405 7.77 18.34 -22.39
C GLN A 405 6.60 17.65 -23.10
N LYS A 406 5.86 16.78 -22.39
CA LYS A 406 4.95 15.80 -23.00
C LYS A 406 3.47 16.05 -22.74
N LEU A 407 3.09 16.84 -21.74
CA LEU A 407 1.68 16.99 -21.34
C LEU A 407 0.82 17.68 -22.43
N ASP A 408 1.39 18.66 -23.15
CA ASP A 408 0.69 19.37 -24.23
C ASP A 408 0.65 18.57 -25.54
N SER A 409 1.71 17.82 -25.84
CA SER A 409 1.85 17.11 -27.12
C SER A 409 1.41 15.65 -27.09
N GLN A 410 1.51 15.00 -25.93
CA GLN A 410 1.32 13.56 -25.72
C GLN A 410 0.56 13.27 -24.42
N ARG A 411 -0.51 14.03 -24.15
CA ARG A 411 -1.32 13.89 -22.92
C ARG A 411 -1.77 12.45 -22.64
N GLY A 412 -2.19 11.73 -23.67
CA GLY A 412 -2.59 10.32 -23.54
C GLY A 412 -1.44 9.40 -23.10
N ALA A 413 -0.20 9.69 -23.50
CA ALA A 413 0.96 8.91 -23.07
C ALA A 413 1.33 9.18 -21.60
N VAL A 414 1.22 10.44 -21.16
CA VAL A 414 1.40 10.80 -19.75
C VAL A 414 0.37 10.07 -18.90
N LEU A 415 -0.91 10.16 -19.26
CA LEU A 415 -1.99 9.49 -18.54
C LEU A 415 -1.81 7.96 -18.54
N ALA A 416 -1.47 7.34 -19.67
CA ALA A 416 -1.24 5.89 -19.73
C ALA A 416 -0.09 5.43 -18.81
N ASN A 417 0.95 6.23 -18.69
CA ASN A 417 2.05 5.94 -17.76
C ASN A 417 1.62 6.09 -16.30
N GLU A 418 0.84 7.13 -15.97
CA GLU A 418 0.27 7.29 -14.63
C GLU A 418 -0.69 6.17 -14.27
N LEU A 419 -1.52 5.73 -15.22
CA LEU A 419 -2.41 4.57 -15.03
C LEU A 419 -1.65 3.28 -14.73
N ARG A 420 -0.47 3.10 -15.30
CA ARG A 420 0.39 1.94 -15.02
C ARG A 420 1.06 2.05 -13.66
N ASN A 421 1.59 3.23 -13.31
CA ASN A 421 2.39 3.41 -12.09
C ASN A 421 1.55 3.63 -10.82
N ASN A 422 0.32 4.12 -10.96
CA ASN A 422 -0.56 4.51 -9.86
C ASN A 422 -1.94 3.82 -9.96
N ALA A 423 -1.97 2.58 -10.46
CA ALA A 423 -3.21 1.89 -10.85
C ALA A 423 -4.23 1.76 -9.71
N CYS A 424 -3.76 1.47 -8.49
CA CYS A 424 -4.61 1.38 -7.29
C CYS A 424 -5.21 2.74 -6.91
N LYS A 425 -4.37 3.78 -6.82
CA LYS A 425 -4.78 5.16 -6.50
C LYS A 425 -5.86 5.69 -7.45
N LEU A 426 -5.63 5.58 -8.76
CA LEU A 426 -6.58 6.07 -9.76
C LEU A 426 -7.89 5.25 -9.76
N ALA A 427 -7.81 3.94 -9.53
CA ALA A 427 -9.01 3.11 -9.40
C ALA A 427 -9.84 3.50 -8.17
N LYS A 428 -9.22 3.74 -7.00
CA LYS A 428 -9.92 4.21 -5.79
C LYS A 428 -10.65 5.53 -6.01
N TRP A 429 -10.00 6.52 -6.63
CA TRP A 429 -10.65 7.80 -6.95
C TRP A 429 -11.83 7.66 -7.92
N THR A 430 -11.71 6.73 -8.87
CA THR A 430 -12.79 6.45 -9.82
C THR A 430 -13.98 5.81 -9.12
N VAL A 431 -13.74 4.82 -8.25
CA VAL A 431 -14.80 4.20 -7.42
C VAL A 431 -15.46 5.23 -6.51
N GLN A 432 -14.70 6.08 -5.83
CA GLN A 432 -15.27 7.16 -4.99
C GLN A 432 -16.20 8.06 -5.81
N SER A 433 -15.77 8.47 -7.00
CA SER A 433 -16.58 9.33 -7.88
C SER A 433 -17.85 8.63 -8.39
N LEU A 434 -17.78 7.32 -8.66
CA LEU A 434 -18.93 6.51 -9.06
C LEU A 434 -19.92 6.32 -7.91
N LEU A 435 -19.44 5.97 -6.70
CA LEU A 435 -20.28 5.82 -5.51
C LEU A 435 -20.97 7.13 -5.13
N ALA A 436 -20.26 8.25 -5.23
CA ALA A 436 -20.82 9.58 -4.99
C ALA A 436 -21.86 10.00 -6.05
N GLY A 437 -21.82 9.42 -7.25
CA GLY A 437 -22.66 9.83 -8.37
C GLY A 437 -22.22 11.18 -8.91
N SER A 438 -20.91 11.40 -8.99
CA SER A 438 -20.33 12.63 -9.54
C SER A 438 -20.46 12.65 -11.06
N ASP A 439 -20.84 13.80 -11.60
CA ASP A 439 -20.98 14.00 -13.04
C ASP A 439 -19.62 14.01 -13.73
N GLN A 440 -18.61 14.58 -13.06
CA GLN A 440 -17.25 14.71 -13.58
C GLN A 440 -16.22 14.41 -12.49
N MET A 441 -15.08 13.89 -12.92
CA MET A 441 -13.84 13.88 -12.16
C MET A 441 -12.81 14.76 -12.87
N LYS A 442 -12.13 15.62 -12.12
CA LYS A 442 -11.08 16.51 -12.62
C LYS A 442 -9.74 16.14 -11.99
N PHE A 443 -8.74 15.97 -12.83
CA PHE A 443 -7.35 15.75 -12.44
C PHE A 443 -6.52 17.00 -12.68
N GLY A 444 -5.78 17.43 -11.66
CA GLY A 444 -4.65 18.34 -11.80
C GLY A 444 -3.37 17.57 -12.08
N TYR A 445 -2.55 18.08 -13.00
CA TYR A 445 -1.18 17.62 -13.20
C TYR A 445 -0.24 18.58 -12.48
N VAL A 446 0.27 18.15 -11.33
CA VAL A 446 1.14 18.96 -10.48
C VAL A 446 2.55 18.36 -10.47
N SER A 447 3.58 19.18 -10.67
CA SER A 447 4.98 18.74 -10.64
C SER A 447 5.77 19.63 -9.70
N ARG A 448 6.82 19.07 -9.06
CA ARG A 448 7.80 19.87 -8.32
C ARG A 448 8.42 20.93 -9.25
N VAL A 449 8.77 22.09 -8.71
CA VAL A 449 9.53 23.12 -9.46
C VAL A 449 10.93 22.59 -9.78
N SER A 450 11.56 21.96 -8.80
CA SER A 450 12.85 21.28 -8.93
C SER A 450 12.70 19.86 -8.39
N VAL A 451 13.27 18.87 -9.08
CA VAL A 451 13.18 17.45 -8.67
C VAL A 451 13.68 17.21 -7.23
N ARG A 452 14.59 18.06 -6.75
CA ARG A 452 15.17 17.97 -5.39
C ARG A 452 14.41 18.74 -4.31
N ASP A 453 13.40 19.52 -4.70
CA ASP A 453 12.64 20.40 -3.82
C ASP A 453 11.20 19.88 -3.74
N ASP A 454 10.85 19.33 -2.59
CA ASP A 454 9.54 18.78 -2.27
C ASP A 454 8.58 19.83 -1.67
N SER A 455 9.02 21.08 -1.52
CA SER A 455 8.24 22.15 -0.89
C SER A 455 7.52 23.04 -1.91
N ASN A 456 8.03 23.12 -3.14
CA ASN A 456 7.51 24.00 -4.18
C ASN A 456 6.97 23.22 -5.38
N HIS A 457 5.71 23.44 -5.73
CA HIS A 457 5.04 22.78 -6.85
C HIS A 457 4.39 23.76 -7.82
N VAL A 458 4.17 23.30 -9.05
CA VAL A 458 3.45 24.02 -10.11
C VAL A 458 2.41 23.12 -10.76
N ILE A 459 1.27 23.72 -11.09
CA ILE A 459 0.17 23.12 -11.83
C ILE A 459 0.47 23.30 -13.31
N LEU A 460 0.69 22.19 -14.00
CA LEU A 460 1.03 22.13 -15.42
C LEU A 460 -0.20 22.05 -16.32
N GLY A 461 -1.34 21.63 -15.78
CA GLY A 461 -2.59 21.55 -16.51
C GLY A 461 -3.65 20.75 -15.77
N THR A 462 -4.84 20.69 -16.36
CA THR A 462 -5.97 19.93 -15.84
C THR A 462 -6.59 19.06 -16.92
N GLN A 463 -7.25 17.98 -16.51
CA GLN A 463 -8.00 17.11 -17.40
C GLN A 463 -9.30 16.67 -16.73
N GLN A 464 -10.36 16.56 -17.52
CA GLN A 464 -11.69 16.20 -17.06
C GLN A 464 -12.14 14.89 -17.69
N PHE A 465 -12.84 14.07 -16.91
CA PHE A 465 -13.44 12.82 -17.35
C PHE A 465 -14.83 12.64 -16.73
N LYS A 466 -15.70 11.89 -17.41
CA LYS A 466 -16.85 11.28 -16.73
C LYS A 466 -16.37 10.02 -16.00
N PRO A 467 -16.78 9.76 -14.74
CA PRO A 467 -16.32 8.60 -13.99
C PRO A 467 -16.60 7.26 -14.68
N THR A 468 -17.75 7.10 -15.35
CA THR A 468 -18.13 5.87 -16.07
C THR A 468 -17.25 5.60 -17.29
N GLU A 469 -16.95 6.65 -18.06
CA GLU A 469 -16.04 6.58 -19.21
C GLU A 469 -14.61 6.28 -18.75
N PHE A 470 -14.15 6.93 -17.67
CA PHE A 470 -12.82 6.71 -17.11
C PHE A 470 -12.66 5.30 -16.52
N ALA A 471 -13.67 4.78 -15.81
CA ALA A 471 -13.68 3.40 -15.32
C ALA A 471 -13.43 2.40 -16.46
N THR A 472 -14.07 2.62 -17.62
CA THR A 472 -13.86 1.80 -18.81
C THR A 472 -12.42 1.94 -19.35
N GLN A 473 -11.87 3.15 -19.40
CA GLN A 473 -10.49 3.39 -19.84
C GLN A 473 -9.44 2.70 -18.95
N ILE A 474 -9.70 2.59 -17.65
CA ILE A 474 -8.79 1.96 -16.68
C ILE A 474 -9.08 0.47 -16.44
N SER A 475 -9.95 -0.13 -17.26
CA SER A 475 -10.41 -1.52 -17.14
C SER A 475 -10.98 -1.86 -15.75
N LEU A 476 -11.68 -0.91 -15.12
CA LEU A 476 -12.36 -1.09 -13.83
C LEU A 476 -13.80 -1.57 -14.10
N ASN A 477 -14.11 -2.79 -13.66
CA ASN A 477 -15.45 -3.36 -13.77
C ASN A 477 -16.18 -3.22 -12.43
N MET A 478 -17.27 -2.44 -12.40
CA MET A 478 -18.06 -2.24 -11.19
C MET A 478 -18.77 -3.51 -10.71
N ASP A 479 -19.15 -4.42 -11.60
CA ASP A 479 -19.76 -5.70 -11.19
C ASP A 479 -18.75 -6.57 -10.42
N ASN A 480 -17.47 -6.52 -10.80
CA ASN A 480 -16.41 -7.18 -10.05
C ASN A 480 -16.16 -6.49 -8.71
N ALA A 481 -16.09 -5.15 -8.70
CA ALA A 481 -15.93 -4.36 -7.48
C ALA A 481 -17.04 -4.67 -6.45
N TRP A 482 -18.30 -4.69 -6.89
CA TRP A 482 -19.45 -5.09 -6.07
C TRP A 482 -19.36 -6.55 -5.63
N GLY A 483 -18.93 -7.46 -6.51
CA GLY A 483 -18.71 -8.87 -6.16
C GLY A 483 -17.67 -9.07 -5.05
N VAL A 484 -16.55 -8.33 -5.11
CA VAL A 484 -15.51 -8.34 -4.07
C VAL A 484 -16.07 -7.83 -2.75
N LEU A 485 -16.74 -6.67 -2.75
CA LEU A 485 -17.34 -6.12 -1.54
C LEU A 485 -18.37 -7.08 -0.93
N ARG A 486 -19.23 -7.65 -1.77
CA ARG A 486 -20.27 -8.59 -1.36
C ARG A 486 -19.69 -9.83 -0.70
N CYS A 487 -18.63 -10.42 -1.28
CA CYS A 487 -17.95 -11.57 -0.70
C CYS A 487 -17.39 -11.26 0.70
N VAL A 488 -16.78 -10.10 0.88
CA VAL A 488 -16.26 -9.66 2.18
C VAL A 488 -17.40 -9.49 3.20
N ILE A 489 -18.49 -8.82 2.81
CA ILE A 489 -19.67 -8.63 3.68
C ILE A 489 -20.25 -9.99 4.10
N ASP A 490 -20.44 -10.92 3.17
CA ASP A 490 -21.02 -12.24 3.46
C ASP A 490 -20.11 -13.07 4.38
N LEU A 491 -18.80 -12.91 4.30
CA LEU A 491 -17.85 -13.57 5.20
C LEU A 491 -17.95 -12.98 6.62
N CYS A 492 -17.98 -11.66 6.74
CA CYS A 492 -18.10 -10.98 8.04
C CYS A 492 -19.47 -11.25 8.69
N MET A 493 -20.57 -11.25 7.93
CA MET A 493 -21.92 -11.53 8.45
C MET A 493 -22.05 -12.94 9.05
N LYS A 494 -21.28 -13.91 8.57
CA LYS A 494 -21.27 -15.28 9.10
C LYS A 494 -20.51 -15.43 10.43
N GLN A 495 -19.70 -14.44 10.79
CA GLN A 495 -18.93 -14.49 12.02
C GLN A 495 -19.80 -14.12 13.24
N PRO A 496 -19.41 -14.55 14.45
CA PRO A 496 -20.04 -14.05 15.67
C PRO A 496 -19.86 -12.53 15.82
N ASP A 497 -20.54 -11.94 16.80
CA ASP A 497 -20.30 -10.54 17.15
C ASP A 497 -18.89 -10.38 17.73
N GLY A 498 -18.24 -9.27 17.39
CA GLY A 498 -16.85 -9.01 17.76
C GLY A 498 -16.13 -8.10 16.77
N LYS A 499 -14.82 -7.96 16.99
CA LYS A 499 -13.92 -7.14 16.18
C LYS A 499 -13.09 -8.00 15.23
N TYR A 500 -13.01 -7.55 13.98
CA TYR A 500 -12.28 -8.22 12.92
C TYR A 500 -11.33 -7.24 12.23
N LEU A 501 -10.32 -7.79 11.56
CA LEU A 501 -9.38 -7.01 10.76
C LEU A 501 -9.20 -7.64 9.38
N ILE A 502 -9.47 -6.87 8.33
CA ILE A 502 -9.10 -7.23 6.97
C ILE A 502 -7.71 -6.66 6.71
N LEU A 503 -6.73 -7.51 6.40
CA LEU A 503 -5.36 -7.11 6.13
C LEU A 503 -4.94 -7.54 4.71
N ARG A 504 -4.41 -6.58 3.94
CA ARG A 504 -3.72 -6.85 2.69
C ARG A 504 -2.29 -7.31 2.98
N ASP A 505 -1.94 -8.54 2.59
CA ASP A 505 -0.58 -9.07 2.78
C ASP A 505 0.45 -8.21 2.02
N PRO A 506 1.53 -7.75 2.67
CA PRO A 506 2.53 -6.88 2.04
C PRO A 506 3.30 -7.51 0.88
N ASN A 507 3.43 -8.84 0.85
CA ASN A 507 4.34 -9.58 -0.02
C ASN A 507 3.64 -10.58 -0.95
N LYS A 508 2.49 -11.13 -0.55
CA LYS A 508 1.67 -12.06 -1.35
C LYS A 508 0.45 -11.34 -1.91
N PRO A 509 -0.11 -11.72 -3.07
CA PRO A 509 -1.31 -11.08 -3.65
C PRO A 509 -2.62 -11.66 -3.07
N LEU A 510 -2.89 -11.39 -1.79
CA LEU A 510 -4.06 -11.87 -1.06
C LEU A 510 -4.49 -10.92 0.07
N ILE A 511 -5.72 -11.07 0.55
CA ILE A 511 -6.21 -10.43 1.78
C ILE A 511 -6.55 -11.50 2.82
N HIS A 512 -6.25 -11.22 4.08
CA HIS A 512 -6.60 -12.02 5.24
C HIS A 512 -7.74 -11.37 5.99
N LEU A 513 -8.67 -12.18 6.51
CA LEU A 513 -9.63 -11.77 7.53
C LEU A 513 -9.19 -12.38 8.86
N PHE A 514 -8.91 -11.54 9.85
CA PHE A 514 -8.56 -11.94 11.21
C PHE A 514 -9.71 -11.65 12.17
N ASP A 515 -9.93 -12.57 13.11
CA ASP A 515 -10.68 -12.36 14.35
C ASP A 515 -9.67 -11.86 15.41
N ILE A 516 -9.94 -10.68 15.96
CA ILE A 516 -9.03 -9.96 16.85
C ILE A 516 -9.72 -9.67 18.18
N PRO A 517 -8.99 -9.65 19.32
CA PRO A 517 -9.56 -9.24 20.60
C PRO A 517 -10.21 -7.86 20.53
N ASP A 518 -11.34 -7.65 21.21
CA ASP A 518 -12.12 -6.40 21.15
C ASP A 518 -11.30 -5.17 21.57
N ASN A 519 -10.43 -5.34 22.57
CA ASN A 519 -9.50 -4.30 23.06
C ASN A 519 -8.34 -3.98 22.10
N THR A 520 -8.22 -4.67 20.97
CA THR A 520 -7.18 -4.39 19.98
C THR A 520 -7.42 -3.02 19.37
N PHE A 521 -6.41 -2.13 19.43
CA PHE A 521 -6.47 -0.72 18.98
C PHE A 521 -7.27 0.23 19.88
N GLU A 522 -7.72 -0.21 21.05
CA GLU A 522 -8.14 0.70 22.12
C GLU A 522 -6.88 1.20 22.82
N SER A 523 -6.70 2.52 22.95
CA SER A 523 -5.61 3.11 23.70
C SER A 523 -5.84 2.85 25.20
N GLU A 524 -4.82 2.38 25.91
CA GLU A 524 -4.79 2.22 27.38
C GLU A 524 -4.79 3.59 28.11
N GLU A 525 -5.70 4.50 27.77
CA GLU A 525 -5.78 5.87 28.30
C GLU A 525 -6.92 6.08 29.32
N GLU A 526 -7.48 5.02 29.91
CA GLU A 526 -8.50 5.14 30.98
C GLU A 526 -8.06 4.68 32.38
N ASP A 527 -6.75 4.44 32.62
CA ASP A 527 -6.25 4.05 33.96
C ASP A 527 -5.48 5.17 34.71
N THR A 528 -5.74 6.45 34.40
CA THR A 528 -5.28 7.58 35.24
C THR A 528 -6.40 8.54 35.60
N SER A 529 -7.35 8.06 36.39
CA SER A 529 -8.16 8.93 37.24
C SER A 529 -8.37 8.30 38.61
N ASP A 530 -8.06 9.09 39.65
CA ASP A 530 -8.45 8.95 41.05
C ASP A 530 -7.58 8.12 42.00
N GLU A 531 -6.34 8.56 42.24
CA GLU A 531 -5.76 8.53 43.59
C GLU A 531 -5.12 9.90 43.92
N ASP A 532 -5.96 10.89 44.21
CA ASP A 532 -5.59 12.03 45.06
C ASP A 532 -6.77 12.35 45.98
N GLY A 533 -6.71 11.78 47.19
CA GLY A 533 -7.76 11.88 48.20
C GLY A 533 -7.34 11.26 49.53
N GLY A 534 -6.31 11.83 50.16
CA GLY A 534 -5.85 11.50 51.51
C GLY A 534 -5.02 12.60 52.15
#